data_AF-A0AAN7EWD9-F1
#
_entry.id   AF-A0AAN7EWD9-F1
#
_cell.length_a   1.000
_cell.length_b   1.000
_cell.length_c   1.000
_cell.angle_alpha   90.00
_cell.angle_beta   90.00
_cell.angle_gamma   90.00
#
_symmetry.space_group_name_H-M   'P 1'
#
loop_
_entity.id
_entity.type
_entity.pdbx_description
1 polymer ?
#
loop_
_entity_poly.entity_id
_entity_poly.type
_entity_poly.pdbx_seq_one_letter_code
_entity_poly.pdbx_strand_id
1 'polypeptide(L)'
;MESCLSNAVTREVCETSRGATEEAQVHSISIETSTLEARFETVKKARENAKNHSPSPKIQKVIFLLRDEKNFQKYYEPRVVSLGPIHHGKEKYQLGEGYKRVLTSEFVNGSGKEIKDLYNKIEENIKELRECFEEEVTKKYDDEALAWLLFVDGCAILQYIYCAANDLFKQLDIKTDSVTFGQQDLFLLENQLPYRLLKWLMGLSKMEKELRVSIETFVAPHCMDKEKRISMDKEPVHLLDLLRTSLLGCHGQPPDARQKQKKKDQGCHGQPRDARQKQKKKDQGWQSYRNVQELEAAGIHLKRGSNIYLHNISFRRKFLFFRHLYLPPITVDDSTRPKFMNLIAYEMCLDFKNDFEITSYISFLDSLIDEANDVKMLRKARILHNFLGSDEEVAKLFNKIGKDLVPNPDIYQDVKIKIQEFYDCKCTTWMAQFVHDHFSSPWMILAFCGVLLGLGLTAAQTWFAVKSSQ
;
A
#
# COMPACT_ATOMS: atom_id res chain seq x y z
N MET A 1 50.75 30.64 68.38
CA MET A 1 49.64 30.84 67.43
C MET A 1 49.46 29.51 66.70
N GLU A 2 49.12 28.43 67.41
CA GLU A 2 47.81 28.08 68.02
C GLU A 2 47.09 27.09 67.07
N SER A 3 46.92 25.82 67.48
CA SER A 3 45.70 25.28 68.14
C SER A 3 44.51 25.17 67.17
N CYS A 4 43.72 24.10 67.03
CA CYS A 4 43.57 22.77 67.67
C CYS A 4 42.55 21.95 66.81
N LEU A 5 42.26 20.63 66.93
CA LEU A 5 42.69 19.50 67.78
C LEU A 5 42.26 18.16 67.10
N SER A 6 42.87 17.02 67.47
CA SER A 6 42.41 15.61 67.28
C SER A 6 42.27 15.09 65.83
N ASN A 7 42.97 14.05 65.34
CA ASN A 7 43.19 12.64 65.78
C ASN A 7 41.99 11.67 65.61
N ALA A 8 42.34 10.49 65.04
CA ALA A 8 41.62 9.20 64.93
C ALA A 8 40.32 9.19 64.10
N VAL A 9 39.98 8.26 63.18
CA VAL A 9 40.41 6.93 62.66
C VAL A 9 39.20 5.97 62.67
N THR A 10 39.00 5.28 61.53
CA THR A 10 38.08 4.13 61.23
C THR A 10 36.55 4.33 61.13
N ARG A 11 35.99 3.81 60.01
CA ARG A 11 34.69 3.13 59.74
C ARG A 11 33.45 3.58 60.55
N GLU A 12 32.26 3.85 59.99
CA GLU A 12 31.42 2.99 59.15
C GLU A 12 30.03 3.67 58.85
N VAL A 13 29.20 3.07 57.97
CA VAL A 13 27.70 3.17 57.85
C VAL A 13 27.02 4.37 57.10
N CYS A 14 25.94 4.01 56.36
CA CYS A 14 24.82 4.79 55.77
C CYS A 14 25.08 5.78 54.60
N GLU A 15 24.18 5.96 53.61
CA GLU A 15 23.03 5.17 53.14
C GLU A 15 22.52 5.68 51.75
N THR A 16 21.81 4.84 50.99
CA THR A 16 20.86 5.17 49.90
C THR A 16 21.16 6.27 48.84
N SER A 17 21.08 5.92 47.55
CA SER A 17 19.89 6.26 46.74
C SER A 17 19.91 5.63 45.33
N ARG A 18 18.71 5.32 44.85
CA ARG A 18 18.34 4.61 43.62
C ARG A 18 18.81 5.28 42.32
N GLY A 19 19.25 4.46 41.37
CA GLY A 19 19.45 4.80 39.96
C GLY A 19 19.34 3.55 39.09
N ALA A 20 18.23 2.81 39.17
CA ALA A 20 18.02 1.59 38.39
C ALA A 20 17.49 1.93 36.99
N THR A 21 18.34 1.77 35.98
CA THR A 21 17.91 1.73 34.57
C THR A 21 17.40 0.33 34.23
N GLU A 22 16.08 0.15 34.26
CA GLU A 22 15.42 -0.98 33.62
C GLU A 22 15.33 -0.75 32.12
N GLU A 23 16.19 -1.38 31.31
CA GLU A 23 15.90 -1.67 29.90
C GLU A 23 16.85 -2.75 29.35
N ALA A 24 16.69 -3.99 29.85
CA ALA A 24 17.42 -5.16 29.36
C ALA A 24 16.64 -6.48 29.53
N GLN A 25 15.32 -6.48 29.30
CA GLN A 25 14.56 -7.73 29.16
C GLN A 25 14.83 -8.36 27.79
N VAL A 26 15.93 -9.12 27.73
CA VAL A 26 16.15 -10.14 26.70
C VAL A 26 14.94 -11.06 26.69
N HIS A 27 14.37 -11.29 25.52
CA HIS A 27 13.23 -12.18 25.32
C HIS A 27 13.62 -13.63 25.65
N SER A 28 13.49 -14.02 26.91
CA SER A 28 13.52 -15.43 27.29
C SER A 28 12.28 -16.09 26.68
N ILE A 29 12.48 -16.87 25.61
CA ILE A 29 11.46 -17.82 25.16
C ILE A 29 11.09 -18.66 26.38
N SER A 30 9.85 -18.51 26.86
CA SER A 30 9.31 -19.38 27.89
C SER A 30 9.25 -20.78 27.30
N ILE A 31 10.29 -21.57 27.57
CA ILE A 31 10.25 -23.01 27.36
C ILE A 31 9.33 -23.54 28.45
N GLU A 32 8.02 -23.48 28.18
CA GLU A 32 7.02 -24.12 29.02
C GLU A 32 7.43 -25.57 29.29
N THR A 33 7.16 -26.03 30.50
CA THR A 33 7.46 -27.38 30.99
C THR A 33 6.53 -28.44 30.37
N SER A 34 6.41 -28.41 29.05
CA SER A 34 5.85 -29.45 28.21
C SER A 34 6.82 -30.62 28.11
N THR A 35 6.30 -31.85 28.22
CA THR A 35 7.08 -33.07 28.00
C THR A 35 7.60 -33.15 26.56
N LEU A 36 8.63 -33.95 26.33
CA LEU A 36 9.20 -34.13 24.99
C LEU A 36 8.15 -34.68 24.01
N GLU A 37 7.28 -35.55 24.50
CA GLU A 37 6.14 -36.14 23.78
C GLU A 37 5.11 -35.07 23.41
N ALA A 38 4.79 -34.14 24.32
CA ALA A 38 3.89 -33.02 24.03
C ALA A 38 4.48 -32.12 22.92
N ARG A 39 5.78 -31.84 22.94
CA ARG A 39 6.48 -31.08 21.89
C ARG A 39 6.44 -31.81 20.54
N PHE A 40 6.67 -33.12 20.52
CA PHE A 40 6.55 -33.92 19.30
C PHE A 40 5.11 -33.94 18.76
N GLU A 41 4.08 -34.02 19.61
CA GLU A 41 2.69 -33.92 19.19
C GLU A 41 2.33 -32.53 18.65
N THR A 42 2.84 -31.45 19.23
CA THR A 42 2.70 -30.09 18.67
C THR A 42 3.29 -30.02 17.26
N VAL A 43 4.48 -30.59 17.02
CA VAL A 43 5.10 -30.62 15.69
C VAL A 43 4.30 -31.47 14.69
N LYS A 44 3.83 -32.66 15.09
CA LYS A 44 2.99 -33.51 14.21
C LYS A 44 1.69 -32.80 13.81
N LYS A 45 1.02 -32.17 14.77
CA LYS A 45 -0.27 -31.47 14.58
C LYS A 45 -0.13 -30.09 13.93
N ALA A 46 1.07 -29.51 13.87
CA ALA A 46 1.30 -28.19 13.28
C ALA A 46 0.74 -28.04 11.86
N ARG A 47 0.85 -29.09 11.02
CA ARG A 47 0.31 -29.06 9.64
C ARG A 47 -1.21 -29.13 9.58
N GLU A 48 -1.87 -29.69 10.58
CA GLU A 48 -3.33 -29.75 10.69
C GLU A 48 -3.87 -28.44 11.27
N ASN A 49 -3.22 -27.92 12.32
CA ASN A 49 -3.51 -26.61 12.90
C ASN A 49 -3.37 -25.48 11.85
N ALA A 50 -2.31 -25.50 11.03
CA ALA A 50 -2.11 -24.54 9.94
C ALA A 50 -3.13 -24.64 8.80
N LYS A 51 -3.83 -25.77 8.65
CA LYS A 51 -4.97 -25.91 7.72
C LYS A 51 -6.28 -25.42 8.33
N ASN A 52 -6.40 -25.45 9.66
CA ASN A 52 -7.59 -25.07 10.42
C ASN A 52 -7.62 -23.59 10.82
N HIS A 53 -6.63 -22.79 10.44
CA HIS A 53 -6.66 -21.34 10.66
C HIS A 53 -7.83 -20.67 9.94
N SER A 54 -8.39 -19.64 10.58
CA SER A 54 -9.51 -18.84 10.06
C SER A 54 -9.22 -18.36 8.62
N PRO A 55 -10.22 -18.36 7.72
CA PRO A 55 -10.04 -17.87 6.35
C PRO A 55 -9.92 -16.34 6.25
N SER A 56 -10.05 -15.61 7.37
CA SER A 56 -9.79 -14.18 7.48
C SER A 56 -8.48 -13.94 8.23
N PRO A 57 -7.61 -13.02 7.76
CA PRO A 57 -6.50 -12.57 8.58
C PRO A 57 -7.00 -11.86 9.84
N LYS A 58 -6.15 -11.82 10.86
CA LYS A 58 -6.39 -11.21 12.16
C LYS A 58 -5.76 -9.83 12.25
N ILE A 59 -6.38 -8.97 13.05
CA ILE A 59 -5.78 -7.70 13.46
C ILE A 59 -4.63 -8.01 14.44
N GLN A 60 -3.41 -7.66 14.01
CA GLN A 60 -2.16 -8.05 14.64
C GLN A 60 -1.16 -6.89 14.59
N LYS A 61 -0.02 -7.02 15.29
CA LYS A 61 1.08 -6.07 15.21
C LYS A 61 1.84 -6.24 13.89
N VAL A 62 2.48 -5.16 13.43
CA VAL A 62 3.43 -5.18 12.31
C VAL A 62 4.58 -6.13 12.66
N ILE A 63 4.94 -7.00 11.72
CA ILE A 63 6.03 -7.97 11.88
C ILE A 63 7.35 -7.28 12.26
N PHE A 64 8.12 -7.92 13.14
CA PHE A 64 9.38 -7.37 13.69
C PHE A 64 10.35 -6.89 12.59
N LEU A 65 10.42 -7.60 11.46
CA LEU A 65 11.26 -7.24 10.31
C LEU A 65 11.04 -5.80 9.81
N LEU A 66 9.79 -5.32 9.80
CA LEU A 66 9.45 -3.95 9.40
C LEU A 66 9.46 -2.98 10.59
N ARG A 67 9.15 -3.48 11.79
CA ARG A 67 9.02 -2.68 13.01
C ARG A 67 10.38 -2.23 13.57
N ASP A 68 11.38 -3.09 13.51
CA ASP A 68 12.69 -2.90 14.14
C ASP A 68 13.60 -1.98 13.31
N GLU A 69 13.26 -1.71 12.04
CA GLU A 69 13.90 -0.62 11.30
C GLU A 69 13.47 0.73 11.92
N LYS A 70 14.39 1.34 12.68
CA LYS A 70 14.21 2.63 13.38
C LYS A 70 13.68 3.76 12.48
N ASN A 71 13.93 3.71 11.18
CA ASN A 71 13.40 4.70 10.22
C ASN A 71 11.90 4.57 9.96
N PHE A 72 11.34 3.37 10.17
CA PHE A 72 10.00 2.98 9.76
C PHE A 72 9.00 2.81 10.90
N GLN A 73 9.45 2.48 12.13
CA GLN A 73 8.61 2.35 13.32
C GLN A 73 7.55 3.47 13.46
N LYS A 74 7.96 4.73 13.21
CA LYS A 74 7.11 5.93 13.30
C LYS A 74 5.95 6.00 12.29
N TYR A 75 5.92 5.14 11.27
CA TYR A 75 4.82 5.08 10.30
C TYR A 75 3.75 4.05 10.69
N TYR A 76 4.00 3.25 11.73
CA TYR A 76 3.06 2.23 12.23
C TYR A 76 2.35 2.66 13.52
N GLU A 77 2.91 3.63 14.25
CA GLU A 77 2.27 4.18 15.45
C GLU A 77 1.36 5.37 15.12
N PRO A 78 0.19 5.49 15.79
CA PRO A 78 -0.69 6.64 15.71
C PRO A 78 -0.01 7.96 16.06
N ARG A 79 -0.57 9.03 15.48
CA ARG A 79 -0.11 10.41 15.62
C ARG A 79 -0.95 11.21 16.61
N VAL A 80 -2.24 10.91 16.71
CA VAL A 80 -3.22 11.64 17.54
C VAL A 80 -4.07 10.68 18.37
N VAL A 81 -4.58 9.59 17.80
CA VAL A 81 -5.59 8.76 18.45
C VAL A 81 -5.32 7.25 18.32
N SER A 82 -5.17 6.58 19.46
CA SER A 82 -5.21 5.12 19.53
C SER A 82 -6.63 4.61 19.37
N LEU A 83 -6.78 3.67 18.43
CA LEU A 83 -8.00 2.94 18.12
C LEU A 83 -7.71 1.45 18.28
N GLY A 84 -8.50 0.76 19.08
CA GLY A 84 -8.33 -0.66 19.32
C GLY A 84 -7.24 -1.02 20.34
N PRO A 85 -7.11 -2.32 20.63
CA PRO A 85 -6.40 -2.82 21.81
C PRO A 85 -4.87 -2.64 21.82
N ILE A 86 -4.23 -2.48 20.64
CA ILE A 86 -2.76 -2.51 20.48
C ILE A 86 -2.07 -1.28 21.10
N HIS A 87 -2.70 -0.12 20.97
CA HIS A 87 -2.12 1.17 21.37
C HIS A 87 -2.84 1.86 22.53
N HIS A 88 -4.02 1.36 22.90
CA HIS A 88 -4.80 1.89 24.00
C HIS A 88 -4.04 1.82 25.35
N GLY A 89 -4.23 2.87 26.16
CA GLY A 89 -3.58 3.07 27.45
C GLY A 89 -2.20 3.75 27.38
N LYS A 90 -1.64 4.00 26.18
CA LYS A 90 -0.40 4.78 26.04
C LYS A 90 -0.66 6.26 26.34
N GLU A 91 0.07 6.81 27.32
CA GLU A 91 -0.06 8.20 27.81
C GLU A 91 -0.07 9.25 26.68
N LYS A 92 0.77 9.08 25.65
CA LYS A 92 0.84 10.01 24.51
C LYS A 92 -0.45 10.16 23.68
N TYR A 93 -1.45 9.31 23.87
CA TYR A 93 -2.75 9.39 23.18
C TYR A 93 -3.91 9.83 24.08
N GLN A 94 -3.63 10.23 25.33
CA GLN A 94 -4.67 10.56 26.32
C GLN A 94 -5.58 11.72 25.88
N LEU A 95 -5.06 12.67 25.09
CA LEU A 95 -5.88 13.73 24.46
C LEU A 95 -6.87 13.16 23.43
N GLY A 96 -6.46 12.14 22.66
CA GLY A 96 -7.31 11.43 21.70
C GLY A 96 -8.49 10.71 22.37
N GLU A 97 -8.30 10.15 23.57
CA GLU A 97 -9.37 9.52 24.36
C GLU A 97 -10.50 10.50 24.73
N GLY A 98 -10.20 11.79 24.89
CA GLY A 98 -11.20 12.85 25.05
C GLY A 98 -12.05 13.05 23.79
N TYR A 99 -11.39 13.22 22.63
CA TYR A 99 -12.07 13.36 21.34
C TYR A 99 -12.93 12.15 20.98
N LYS A 100 -12.46 10.93 21.28
CA LYS A 100 -13.27 9.71 21.05
C LYS A 100 -14.59 9.77 21.80
N ARG A 101 -14.61 10.15 23.09
CA ARG A 101 -15.85 10.26 23.88
C ARG A 101 -16.85 11.27 23.31
N VAL A 102 -16.37 12.40 22.79
CA VAL A 102 -17.22 13.39 22.10
C VAL A 102 -17.83 12.77 20.83
N LEU A 103 -17.01 12.13 19.99
CA LEU A 103 -17.47 11.46 18.77
C LEU A 103 -18.42 10.29 19.06
N THR A 104 -18.19 9.51 20.12
CA THR A 104 -19.11 8.47 20.61
C THR A 104 -20.44 9.08 21.06
N SER A 105 -20.43 10.19 21.79
CA SER A 105 -21.66 10.90 22.21
C SER A 105 -22.49 11.34 21.01
N GLU A 106 -21.86 11.97 20.02
CA GLU A 106 -22.53 12.40 18.79
C GLU A 106 -23.06 11.22 17.96
N PHE A 107 -22.32 10.10 17.89
CA PHE A 107 -22.81 8.87 17.27
C PHE A 107 -24.07 8.35 17.96
N VAL A 108 -24.06 8.26 19.29
CA VAL A 108 -25.18 7.76 20.09
C VAL A 108 -26.41 8.66 19.88
N ASN A 109 -26.24 9.98 19.97
CA ASN A 109 -27.29 10.97 19.72
C ASN A 109 -27.88 10.82 18.31
N GLY A 110 -27.04 10.75 17.26
CA GLY A 110 -27.48 10.58 15.87
C GLY A 110 -28.12 9.22 15.58
N SER A 111 -27.71 8.16 16.29
CA SER A 111 -28.25 6.81 16.09
C SER A 111 -29.74 6.70 16.45
N GLY A 112 -30.21 7.53 17.39
CA GLY A 112 -31.55 7.47 17.94
C GLY A 112 -31.86 6.17 18.69
N LYS A 113 -30.84 5.57 19.33
CA LYS A 113 -30.87 4.43 20.26
C LYS A 113 -30.37 4.83 21.63
N GLU A 114 -30.69 4.05 22.67
CA GLU A 114 -30.02 4.23 23.96
C GLU A 114 -28.57 3.74 23.89
N ILE A 115 -27.67 4.39 24.65
CA ILE A 115 -26.26 3.99 24.71
C ILE A 115 -26.08 2.53 25.15
N LYS A 116 -26.98 2.04 26.02
CA LYS A 116 -26.99 0.67 26.51
C LYS A 116 -27.34 -0.33 25.41
N ASP A 117 -28.32 -0.04 24.55
CA ASP A 117 -28.70 -0.92 23.43
C ASP A 117 -27.50 -1.16 22.49
N LEU A 118 -26.73 -0.11 22.22
CA LEU A 118 -25.55 -0.17 21.37
C LEU A 118 -24.41 -0.96 22.04
N TYR A 119 -24.13 -0.67 23.31
CA TYR A 119 -23.09 -1.37 24.08
C TYR A 119 -23.40 -2.86 24.28
N ASN A 120 -24.63 -3.20 24.70
CA ASN A 120 -25.06 -4.57 24.95
C ASN A 120 -24.87 -5.46 23.71
N LYS A 121 -25.11 -4.91 22.50
CA LYS A 121 -24.87 -5.66 21.26
C LYS A 121 -23.40 -6.03 21.07
N ILE A 122 -22.46 -5.20 21.53
CA ILE A 122 -21.02 -5.49 21.45
C ILE A 122 -20.63 -6.51 22.52
N GLU A 123 -21.12 -6.34 23.75
CA GLU A 123 -20.90 -7.26 24.88
C GLU A 123 -21.39 -8.68 24.58
N GLU A 124 -22.63 -8.84 24.09
CA GLU A 124 -23.20 -10.14 23.68
C GLU A 124 -22.34 -10.90 22.66
N ASN A 125 -21.59 -10.18 21.81
CA ASN A 125 -20.87 -10.73 20.65
C ASN A 125 -19.34 -10.57 20.81
N ILE A 126 -18.87 -10.27 22.03
CA ILE A 126 -17.46 -9.95 22.30
C ILE A 126 -16.49 -11.09 21.95
N LYS A 127 -16.91 -12.35 22.10
CA LYS A 127 -16.10 -13.52 21.77
C LYS A 127 -15.80 -13.61 20.27
N GLU A 128 -16.80 -13.37 19.42
CA GLU A 128 -16.65 -13.30 17.96
C GLU A 128 -15.73 -12.12 17.54
N LEU A 129 -15.84 -10.98 18.23
CA LEU A 129 -14.95 -9.83 17.99
C LEU A 129 -13.51 -10.10 18.44
N ARG A 130 -13.31 -10.78 19.57
CA ARG A 130 -11.99 -11.18 20.09
C ARG A 130 -11.27 -12.13 19.12
N GLU A 131 -11.97 -13.05 18.48
CA GLU A 131 -11.42 -13.96 17.47
C GLU A 131 -10.84 -13.25 16.23
N CYS A 132 -11.31 -12.02 15.94
CA CYS A 132 -10.80 -11.19 14.85
C CYS A 132 -9.42 -10.58 15.13
N PHE A 133 -8.90 -10.69 16.35
CA PHE A 133 -7.57 -10.24 16.75
C PHE A 133 -6.60 -11.42 16.93
N GLU A 134 -5.30 -11.13 16.85
CA GLU A 134 -4.27 -12.00 17.42
C GLU A 134 -4.49 -12.16 18.94
N GLU A 135 -4.15 -13.33 19.50
CA GLU A 135 -4.40 -13.62 20.92
C GLU A 135 -3.64 -12.64 21.83
N GLU A 136 -2.33 -12.47 21.62
CA GLU A 136 -1.48 -11.56 22.40
C GLU A 136 -1.89 -10.07 22.29
N VAL A 137 -2.68 -9.70 21.29
CA VAL A 137 -3.23 -8.33 21.16
C VAL A 137 -4.36 -8.07 22.16
N THR A 138 -5.19 -9.08 22.46
CA THR A 138 -6.35 -8.92 23.37
C THR A 138 -6.18 -9.58 24.75
N LYS A 139 -5.15 -10.40 24.94
CA LYS A 139 -4.83 -11.16 26.16
C LYS A 139 -4.83 -10.36 27.47
N LYS A 140 -4.49 -9.05 27.41
CA LYS A 140 -4.48 -8.16 28.58
C LYS A 140 -5.84 -7.57 28.98
N TYR A 141 -6.90 -7.86 28.21
CA TYR A 141 -8.26 -7.36 28.45
C TYR A 141 -9.20 -8.51 28.76
N ASP A 142 -9.97 -8.39 29.84
CA ASP A 142 -11.20 -9.17 30.02
C ASP A 142 -12.27 -8.78 28.97
N ASP A 143 -13.41 -9.47 28.99
CA ASP A 143 -14.47 -9.28 27.98
C ASP A 143 -15.19 -7.92 28.16
N GLU A 144 -15.39 -7.42 29.38
CA GLU A 144 -16.05 -6.13 29.64
C GLU A 144 -15.17 -4.96 29.16
N ALA A 145 -13.90 -4.95 29.54
CA ALA A 145 -12.93 -3.93 29.14
C ALA A 145 -12.72 -3.92 27.61
N LEU A 146 -12.68 -5.10 26.96
CA LEU A 146 -12.58 -5.18 25.51
C LEU A 146 -13.89 -4.71 24.83
N ALA A 147 -15.06 -5.10 25.34
CA ALA A 147 -16.34 -4.67 24.78
C ALA A 147 -16.52 -3.15 24.85
N TRP A 148 -16.19 -2.54 26.00
CA TRP A 148 -16.25 -1.10 26.18
C TRP A 148 -15.29 -0.35 25.25
N LEU A 149 -14.05 -0.82 25.13
CA LEU A 149 -13.04 -0.25 24.23
C LEU A 149 -13.49 -0.32 22.76
N LEU A 150 -14.00 -1.47 22.32
CA LEU A 150 -14.50 -1.65 20.95
C LEU A 150 -15.75 -0.80 20.69
N PHE A 151 -16.66 -0.69 21.66
CA PHE A 151 -17.84 0.17 21.56
C PHE A 151 -17.47 1.64 21.36
N VAL A 152 -16.65 2.21 22.27
CA VAL A 152 -16.24 3.62 22.21
C VAL A 152 -15.51 3.91 20.90
N ASP A 153 -14.51 3.12 20.55
CA ASP A 153 -13.67 3.35 19.38
C ASP A 153 -14.46 3.13 18.07
N GLY A 154 -15.33 2.12 18.02
CA GLY A 154 -16.18 1.85 16.86
C GLY A 154 -17.17 2.98 16.55
N CYS A 155 -17.83 3.51 17.59
CA CYS A 155 -18.70 4.69 17.46
C CYS A 155 -17.90 5.94 17.06
N ALA A 156 -16.73 6.15 17.66
CA ALA A 156 -15.87 7.29 17.34
C ALA A 156 -15.38 7.25 15.88
N ILE A 157 -14.98 6.09 15.38
CA ILE A 157 -14.59 5.88 13.97
C ILE A 157 -15.74 6.24 13.02
N LEU A 158 -16.96 5.73 13.28
CA LEU A 158 -18.11 5.98 12.41
C LEU A 158 -18.50 7.46 12.39
N GLN A 159 -18.54 8.12 13.55
CA GLN A 159 -18.83 9.55 13.62
C GLN A 159 -17.73 10.40 12.99
N TYR A 160 -16.46 10.03 13.20
CA TYR A 160 -15.34 10.69 12.56
C TYR A 160 -15.47 10.66 11.03
N ILE A 161 -15.73 9.48 10.47
CA ILE A 161 -15.89 9.28 9.02
C ILE A 161 -17.10 10.06 8.50
N TYR A 162 -18.22 10.07 9.23
CA TYR A 162 -19.39 10.89 8.91
C TYR A 162 -19.05 12.39 8.88
N CYS A 163 -18.34 12.89 9.90
CA CYS A 163 -17.94 14.30 9.95
C CYS A 163 -16.93 14.68 8.86
N ALA A 164 -16.03 13.75 8.49
CA ALA A 164 -15.08 13.93 7.40
C ALA A 164 -15.75 13.99 6.02
N ALA A 165 -16.71 13.10 5.76
CA ALA A 165 -17.42 13.03 4.49
C ALA A 165 -18.41 14.18 4.25
N ASN A 166 -18.82 14.87 5.31
CA ASN A 166 -19.86 15.93 5.29
C ASN A 166 -19.33 17.31 5.77
N ASP A 167 -18.01 17.49 5.89
CA ASP A 167 -17.34 18.74 6.33
C ASP A 167 -17.79 19.29 7.72
N LEU A 168 -18.25 18.43 8.62
CA LEU A 168 -18.90 18.82 9.88
C LEU A 168 -17.96 19.14 11.05
N PHE A 169 -16.65 18.84 10.95
CA PHE A 169 -15.72 19.00 12.09
C PHE A 169 -15.65 20.42 12.69
N LYS A 170 -15.96 21.45 11.90
CA LYS A 170 -16.04 22.84 12.38
C LYS A 170 -17.12 23.05 13.46
N GLN A 171 -18.10 22.16 13.53
CA GLN A 171 -19.19 22.19 14.52
C GLN A 171 -18.79 21.55 15.85
N LEU A 172 -17.70 20.77 15.88
CA LEU A 172 -17.24 20.00 17.04
C LEU A 172 -16.03 20.63 17.76
N ASP A 173 -15.62 21.83 17.36
CA ASP A 173 -14.40 22.54 17.84
C ASP A 173 -13.11 21.69 17.76
N ILE A 174 -13.05 20.74 16.82
CA ILE A 174 -11.88 19.91 16.57
C ILE A 174 -10.98 20.63 15.55
N LYS A 175 -9.73 20.88 15.93
CA LYS A 175 -8.75 21.54 15.06
C LYS A 175 -8.46 20.73 13.80
N THR A 176 -8.28 21.43 12.68
CA THR A 176 -8.12 20.85 11.34
C THR A 176 -6.84 20.00 11.18
N ASP A 177 -5.77 20.32 11.91
CA ASP A 177 -4.54 19.51 11.97
C ASP A 177 -4.78 18.16 12.66
N SER A 178 -5.49 18.16 13.80
CA SER A 178 -5.90 16.94 14.50
C SER A 178 -6.78 16.04 13.64
N VAL A 179 -7.69 16.62 12.83
CA VAL A 179 -8.45 15.89 11.80
C VAL A 179 -7.50 15.30 10.75
N THR A 180 -6.63 16.12 10.15
CA THR A 180 -5.72 15.65 9.08
C THR A 180 -4.84 14.47 9.52
N PHE A 181 -4.38 14.45 10.77
CA PHE A 181 -3.62 13.33 11.32
C PHE A 181 -4.49 12.17 11.80
N GLY A 182 -5.67 12.42 12.38
CA GLY A 182 -6.63 11.36 12.75
C GLY A 182 -7.11 10.54 11.54
N GLN A 183 -7.21 11.16 10.36
CA GLN A 183 -7.47 10.47 9.09
C GLN A 183 -6.34 9.50 8.70
N GLN A 184 -5.08 9.81 9.04
CA GLN A 184 -3.96 8.88 8.81
C GLN A 184 -4.02 7.71 9.80
N ASP A 185 -4.34 8.00 11.07
CA ASP A 185 -4.45 7.01 12.15
C ASP A 185 -5.51 5.92 11.86
N LEU A 186 -6.57 6.23 11.11
CA LEU A 186 -7.60 5.27 10.68
C LEU A 186 -7.11 4.17 9.72
N PHE A 187 -5.99 4.37 9.04
CA PHE A 187 -5.43 3.44 8.05
C PHE A 187 -4.10 2.81 8.50
N LEU A 188 -3.74 2.93 9.78
CA LEU A 188 -2.58 2.23 10.35
C LEU A 188 -2.96 0.79 10.72
N LEU A 189 -2.10 -0.19 10.38
CA LEU A 189 -2.35 -1.61 10.63
C LEU A 189 -2.51 -1.91 12.13
N GLU A 190 -1.71 -1.26 12.98
CA GLU A 190 -1.78 -1.40 14.44
C GLU A 190 -2.92 -0.61 15.11
N ASN A 191 -3.80 0.01 14.32
CA ASN A 191 -4.85 0.92 14.80
C ASN A 191 -6.22 0.58 14.19
N GLN A 192 -6.45 -0.72 13.91
CA GLN A 192 -7.65 -1.23 13.24
C GLN A 192 -8.67 -1.82 14.22
N LEU A 193 -9.95 -1.73 13.85
CA LEU A 193 -11.06 -2.49 14.43
C LEU A 193 -11.69 -3.42 13.38
N PRO A 194 -12.34 -4.53 13.78
CA PRO A 194 -13.05 -5.40 12.85
C PRO A 194 -14.14 -4.64 12.11
N TYR A 195 -14.20 -4.73 10.78
CA TYR A 195 -15.22 -4.03 9.99
C TYR A 195 -16.65 -4.50 10.34
N ARG A 196 -16.79 -5.75 10.81
CA ARG A 196 -18.03 -6.32 11.34
C ARG A 196 -18.60 -5.52 12.53
N LEU A 197 -17.77 -5.04 13.43
CA LEU A 197 -18.17 -4.15 14.54
C LEU A 197 -18.79 -2.85 14.00
N LEU A 198 -18.11 -2.22 13.03
CA LEU A 198 -18.61 -1.00 12.38
C LEU A 198 -19.94 -1.26 11.67
N LYS A 199 -20.09 -2.40 11.01
CA LYS A 199 -21.33 -2.83 10.36
C LYS A 199 -22.48 -3.04 11.35
N TRP A 200 -22.24 -3.64 12.52
CA TRP A 200 -23.25 -3.79 13.56
C TRP A 200 -23.69 -2.44 14.11
N LEU A 201 -22.74 -1.55 14.45
CA LEU A 201 -23.04 -0.20 14.93
C LEU A 201 -23.82 0.63 13.88
N MET A 202 -23.43 0.55 12.59
CA MET A 202 -24.20 1.16 11.50
C MET A 202 -25.63 0.61 11.42
N GLY A 203 -25.82 -0.71 11.48
CA GLY A 203 -27.14 -1.35 11.37
C GLY A 203 -28.07 -1.14 12.57
N LEU A 204 -27.55 -0.71 13.73
CA LEU A 204 -28.35 -0.26 14.86
C LEU A 204 -28.78 1.22 14.74
N SER A 205 -28.04 2.01 13.95
CA SER A 205 -28.26 3.45 13.77
C SER A 205 -29.34 3.74 12.74
N LYS A 206 -30.18 4.75 13.02
CA LYS A 206 -31.12 5.31 12.02
C LYS A 206 -30.41 5.90 10.79
N MET A 207 -29.11 6.16 10.88
CA MET A 207 -28.26 6.75 9.83
C MET A 207 -27.46 5.69 9.06
N GLU A 208 -27.88 4.42 9.03
CA GLU A 208 -27.12 3.33 8.40
C GLU A 208 -26.67 3.66 6.95
N LYS A 209 -27.56 4.25 6.14
CA LYS A 209 -27.27 4.54 4.72
C LYS A 209 -26.26 5.68 4.58
N GLU A 210 -26.44 6.73 5.37
CA GLU A 210 -25.59 7.91 5.43
C GLU A 210 -24.18 7.54 5.90
N LEU A 211 -24.07 6.66 6.90
CA LEU A 211 -22.80 6.13 7.39
C LEU A 211 -22.09 5.28 6.32
N ARG A 212 -22.80 4.39 5.62
CA ARG A 212 -22.25 3.61 4.49
C ARG A 212 -21.73 4.51 3.37
N VAL A 213 -22.52 5.50 2.94
CA VAL A 213 -22.11 6.48 1.93
C VAL A 213 -20.91 7.32 2.42
N SER A 214 -20.86 7.64 3.72
CA SER A 214 -19.72 8.36 4.31
C SER A 214 -18.43 7.54 4.28
N ILE A 215 -18.49 6.23 4.53
CA ILE A 215 -17.33 5.34 4.37
C ILE A 215 -16.87 5.30 2.90
N GLU A 216 -17.79 5.13 1.94
CA GLU A 216 -17.45 5.19 0.51
C GLU A 216 -16.80 6.52 0.13
N THR A 217 -17.39 7.64 0.58
CA THR A 217 -16.91 9.01 0.32
C THR A 217 -15.57 9.31 1.01
N PHE A 218 -15.30 8.70 2.16
CA PHE A 218 -14.05 8.88 2.90
C PHE A 218 -12.90 8.06 2.31
N VAL A 219 -13.18 6.83 1.84
CA VAL A 219 -12.18 6.00 1.16
C VAL A 219 -11.92 6.52 -0.27
N ALA A 220 -12.94 7.01 -0.97
CA ALA A 220 -12.85 7.40 -2.38
C ALA A 220 -11.67 8.34 -2.72
N PRO A 221 -11.39 9.45 -2.01
CA PRO A 221 -10.24 10.34 -2.29
C PRO A 221 -8.85 9.69 -2.17
N HIS A 222 -8.74 8.57 -1.44
CA HIS A 222 -7.51 7.79 -1.35
C HIS A 222 -7.31 6.92 -2.61
N CYS A 223 -8.39 6.68 -3.36
CA CYS A 223 -8.40 6.20 -4.73
C CYS A 223 -8.48 7.39 -5.70
N MET A 224 -8.03 7.24 -6.94
CA MET A 224 -7.85 8.41 -7.83
C MET A 224 -9.11 8.77 -8.65
N ASP A 225 -10.31 8.50 -8.12
CA ASP A 225 -11.62 8.66 -8.76
C ASP A 225 -12.69 9.13 -7.75
N LYS A 226 -13.63 9.97 -8.20
CA LYS A 226 -14.76 10.50 -7.40
C LYS A 226 -16.12 9.89 -7.78
N GLU A 227 -16.23 9.16 -8.89
CA GLU A 227 -17.53 8.88 -9.52
C GLU A 227 -17.98 7.41 -9.44
N LYS A 228 -17.20 6.52 -8.82
CA LYS A 228 -17.46 5.07 -8.86
C LYS A 228 -17.78 4.47 -7.48
N ARG A 229 -19.02 3.98 -7.32
CA ARG A 229 -19.45 3.21 -6.15
C ARG A 229 -18.66 1.90 -6.05
N ILE A 230 -18.22 1.56 -4.84
CA ILE A 230 -17.42 0.37 -4.57
C ILE A 230 -18.35 -0.85 -4.55
N SER A 231 -18.29 -1.73 -5.56
CA SER A 231 -18.97 -3.03 -5.51
C SER A 231 -18.17 -3.98 -4.63
N MET A 232 -18.68 -4.26 -3.43
CA MET A 232 -17.99 -5.08 -2.43
C MET A 232 -18.46 -6.53 -2.51
N ASP A 233 -17.83 -7.33 -3.37
CA ASP A 233 -18.12 -8.78 -3.51
C ASP A 233 -17.73 -9.60 -2.26
N LYS A 234 -16.91 -9.03 -1.36
CA LYS A 234 -16.50 -9.62 -0.07
C LYS A 234 -16.51 -8.54 1.02
N GLU A 235 -16.91 -8.93 2.23
CA GLU A 235 -16.81 -8.09 3.42
C GLU A 235 -15.33 -7.88 3.82
N PRO A 236 -14.87 -6.62 4.00
CA PRO A 236 -13.52 -6.33 4.45
C PRO A 236 -13.28 -6.81 5.88
N VAL A 237 -12.01 -7.04 6.21
CA VAL A 237 -11.60 -7.39 7.58
C VAL A 237 -11.62 -6.16 8.49
N HIS A 238 -11.11 -5.03 7.99
CA HIS A 238 -11.00 -3.73 8.68
C HIS A 238 -10.85 -2.59 7.64
N LEU A 239 -10.72 -1.33 8.08
CA LEU A 239 -10.69 -0.16 7.18
C LEU A 239 -9.49 -0.13 6.23
N LEU A 240 -8.32 -0.57 6.68
CA LEU A 240 -7.13 -0.71 5.82
C LEU A 240 -7.30 -1.79 4.75
N ASP A 241 -8.04 -2.87 5.02
CA ASP A 241 -8.38 -3.90 4.03
C ASP A 241 -9.41 -3.40 3.00
N LEU A 242 -10.37 -2.57 3.44
CA LEU A 242 -11.27 -1.84 2.56
C LEU A 242 -10.48 -0.90 1.64
N LEU A 243 -9.56 -0.08 2.18
CA LEU A 243 -8.69 0.79 1.38
C LEU A 243 -7.85 -0.01 0.36
N ARG A 244 -7.22 -1.11 0.79
CA ARG A 244 -6.47 -2.01 -0.10
C ARG A 244 -7.35 -2.51 -1.25
N THR A 245 -8.54 -3.00 -0.93
CA THR A 245 -9.49 -3.53 -1.92
C THR A 245 -9.97 -2.44 -2.88
N SER A 246 -10.21 -1.21 -2.42
CA SER A 246 -10.59 -0.06 -3.26
C SER A 246 -9.47 0.36 -4.22
N LEU A 247 -8.20 0.36 -3.77
CA LEU A 247 -7.03 0.64 -4.61
C LEU A 247 -6.79 -0.42 -5.71
N LEU A 248 -7.17 -1.67 -5.44
CA LEU A 248 -7.03 -2.80 -6.38
C LEU A 248 -8.29 -3.04 -7.24
N GLY A 249 -9.45 -2.54 -6.83
CA GLY A 249 -10.74 -2.82 -7.44
C GLY A 249 -11.23 -4.25 -7.22
N CYS A 250 -12.45 -4.55 -7.71
CA CYS A 250 -13.17 -5.83 -7.52
C CYS A 250 -12.51 -7.08 -8.16
N HIS A 251 -11.25 -6.99 -8.61
CA HIS A 251 -10.52 -8.09 -9.27
C HIS A 251 -9.36 -8.66 -8.43
N GLY A 252 -9.34 -8.41 -7.13
CA GLY A 252 -8.55 -9.15 -6.14
C GLY A 252 -9.00 -10.62 -5.95
N GLN A 253 -9.27 -11.34 -7.05
CA GLN A 253 -9.65 -12.75 -7.01
C GLN A 253 -8.44 -13.66 -6.76
N PRO A 254 -8.61 -14.76 -5.98
CA PRO A 254 -7.54 -15.69 -5.66
C PRO A 254 -6.97 -16.44 -6.89
N PRO A 255 -5.77 -17.05 -6.76
CA PRO A 255 -4.97 -17.58 -7.88
C PRO A 255 -5.71 -18.47 -8.89
N ASP A 256 -6.65 -19.30 -8.44
CA ASP A 256 -7.38 -20.27 -9.27
C ASP A 256 -8.27 -19.64 -10.34
N ALA A 257 -8.75 -18.41 -10.13
CA ALA A 257 -9.58 -17.72 -11.13
C ALA A 257 -8.73 -17.17 -12.28
N ARG A 258 -7.58 -16.53 -11.95
CA ARG A 258 -6.64 -15.96 -12.92
C ARG A 258 -6.08 -17.04 -13.86
N GLN A 259 -5.81 -18.24 -13.36
CA GLN A 259 -5.39 -19.38 -14.19
C GLN A 259 -6.49 -19.90 -15.14
N LYS A 260 -7.76 -19.92 -14.71
CA LYS A 260 -8.90 -20.34 -15.55
C LYS A 260 -9.16 -19.33 -16.68
N GLN A 261 -8.97 -18.04 -16.42
CA GLN A 261 -9.15 -17.00 -17.43
C GLN A 261 -8.01 -17.00 -18.47
N LYS A 262 -6.73 -17.10 -18.05
CA LYS A 262 -5.59 -17.31 -18.98
C LYS A 262 -5.72 -18.59 -19.83
N LYS A 263 -6.50 -19.59 -19.41
CA LYS A 263 -6.81 -20.79 -20.22
C LYS A 263 -7.95 -20.61 -21.23
N LYS A 264 -8.93 -19.73 -20.98
CA LYS A 264 -10.01 -19.45 -21.96
C LYS A 264 -9.52 -18.66 -23.17
N ASP A 265 -8.57 -17.76 -22.98
CA ASP A 265 -8.01 -16.94 -24.07
C ASP A 265 -6.90 -17.67 -24.88
N GLN A 266 -6.60 -18.93 -24.55
CA GLN A 266 -5.68 -19.80 -25.32
C GLN A 266 -6.43 -20.88 -26.13
N GLY A 267 -7.68 -20.60 -26.52
CA GLY A 267 -8.38 -21.37 -27.55
C GLY A 267 -7.77 -21.15 -28.94
N CYS A 268 -7.55 -22.24 -29.68
CA CYS A 268 -7.25 -22.25 -31.12
C CYS A 268 -5.90 -21.67 -31.59
N HIS A 269 -4.78 -22.31 -31.24
CA HIS A 269 -3.89 -23.00 -32.22
C HIS A 269 -2.68 -23.63 -31.51
N GLY A 270 -2.66 -24.96 -31.45
CA GLY A 270 -1.50 -25.71 -30.97
C GLY A 270 -0.49 -25.96 -32.08
N GLN A 271 0.64 -25.24 -32.05
CA GLN A 271 1.87 -25.67 -32.72
C GLN A 271 2.91 -26.12 -31.68
N PRO A 272 3.81 -27.08 -31.99
CA PRO A 272 4.80 -27.57 -31.04
C PRO A 272 5.77 -26.43 -30.65
N ARG A 273 5.89 -26.16 -29.34
CA ARG A 273 6.81 -25.12 -28.84
C ARG A 273 8.25 -25.64 -28.89
N ASP A 274 9.03 -25.10 -29.82
CA ASP A 274 10.45 -25.39 -29.99
C ASP A 274 11.26 -25.30 -28.69
N ALA A 275 12.26 -26.19 -28.55
CA ALA A 275 13.16 -26.24 -27.40
C ALA A 275 13.87 -24.91 -27.10
N ARG A 276 13.99 -24.01 -28.08
CA ARG A 276 14.52 -22.64 -27.91
C ARG A 276 13.73 -21.80 -26.89
N GLN A 277 12.43 -22.04 -26.70
CA GLN A 277 11.64 -21.37 -25.65
C GLN A 277 11.97 -21.86 -24.22
N LYS A 278 12.46 -23.10 -24.05
CA LYS A 278 12.90 -23.59 -22.73
C LYS A 278 14.21 -22.95 -22.31
N GLN A 279 15.12 -22.65 -23.25
CA GLN A 279 16.37 -21.96 -22.97
C GLN A 279 16.12 -20.51 -22.49
N LYS A 280 15.30 -19.74 -23.22
CA LYS A 280 14.94 -18.34 -22.87
C LYS A 280 14.25 -18.15 -21.52
N LYS A 281 13.73 -19.22 -20.90
CA LYS A 281 13.13 -19.14 -19.55
C LYS A 281 14.13 -18.99 -18.41
N LYS A 282 15.42 -19.26 -18.62
CA LYS A 282 16.44 -19.15 -17.55
C LYS A 282 16.94 -17.72 -17.30
N ASP A 283 16.85 -16.83 -18.29
CA ASP A 283 17.41 -15.46 -18.19
C ASP A 283 16.35 -14.40 -17.79
N GLN A 284 15.12 -14.81 -17.47
CA GLN A 284 13.95 -13.92 -17.31
C GLN A 284 13.99 -12.97 -16.09
N GLY A 285 15.06 -12.98 -15.30
CA GLY A 285 15.23 -12.07 -14.16
C GLY A 285 15.92 -10.74 -14.47
N TRP A 286 16.63 -10.64 -15.60
CA TRP A 286 17.50 -9.49 -15.88
C TRP A 286 16.74 -8.37 -16.59
N GLN A 287 16.39 -7.33 -15.83
CA GLN A 287 16.00 -6.02 -16.36
C GLN A 287 17.27 -5.17 -16.51
N SER A 288 17.50 -4.67 -17.72
CA SER A 288 18.68 -3.86 -18.07
C SER A 288 18.39 -2.35 -18.14
N TYR A 289 17.11 -1.98 -18.30
CA TYR A 289 16.64 -0.61 -18.14
C TYR A 289 16.55 -0.26 -16.65
N ARG A 290 16.87 0.99 -16.30
CA ARG A 290 16.94 1.46 -14.90
C ARG A 290 15.80 2.35 -14.45
N ASN A 291 15.47 3.38 -15.24
CA ASN A 291 14.55 4.44 -14.82
C ASN A 291 13.80 5.07 -16.01
N VAL A 292 12.91 6.00 -15.72
CA VAL A 292 12.07 6.69 -16.71
C VAL A 292 12.87 7.48 -17.75
N GLN A 293 14.01 8.07 -17.37
CA GLN A 293 14.93 8.73 -18.31
C GLN A 293 15.46 7.76 -19.38
N GLU A 294 15.93 6.57 -19.00
CA GLU A 294 16.38 5.54 -19.97
C GLU A 294 15.23 5.04 -20.87
N LEU A 295 14.03 4.87 -20.32
CA LEU A 295 12.86 4.45 -21.10
C LEU A 295 12.49 5.49 -22.18
N GLU A 296 12.48 6.79 -21.85
CA GLU A 296 12.18 7.83 -22.84
C GLU A 296 13.28 7.93 -23.91
N ALA A 297 14.55 7.81 -23.52
CA ALA A 297 15.69 7.78 -24.46
C ALA A 297 15.61 6.58 -25.45
N ALA A 298 15.03 5.46 -25.02
CA ALA A 298 14.76 4.30 -25.88
C ALA A 298 13.48 4.44 -26.76
N GLY A 299 12.73 5.54 -26.65
CA GLY A 299 11.48 5.76 -27.38
C GLY A 299 10.23 5.14 -26.73
N ILE A 300 10.30 4.84 -25.43
CA ILE A 300 9.15 4.43 -24.59
C ILE A 300 8.62 5.67 -23.85
N HIS A 301 7.54 6.25 -24.34
CA HIS A 301 6.93 7.40 -23.68
C HIS A 301 5.92 6.99 -22.61
N LEU A 302 5.94 7.68 -21.49
CA LEU A 302 4.93 7.52 -20.45
C LEU A 302 3.58 8.14 -20.86
N LYS A 303 2.48 7.48 -20.46
CA LYS A 303 1.11 8.01 -20.57
C LYS A 303 0.29 7.69 -19.34
N ARG A 304 -0.58 8.61 -18.95
CA ARG A 304 -1.65 8.36 -17.97
C ARG A 304 -2.60 7.28 -18.49
N GLY A 305 -2.83 6.25 -17.69
CA GLY A 305 -3.87 5.24 -17.90
C GLY A 305 -5.26 5.79 -17.61
N SER A 306 -6.28 5.23 -18.26
CA SER A 306 -7.68 5.60 -18.04
C SER A 306 -8.32 4.94 -16.81
N ASN A 307 -7.71 3.87 -16.27
CA ASN A 307 -8.13 3.22 -15.04
C ASN A 307 -7.22 3.65 -13.88
N ILE A 308 -7.82 3.76 -12.70
CA ILE A 308 -7.18 4.23 -11.47
C ILE A 308 -6.64 3.11 -10.59
N TYR A 309 -7.04 1.85 -10.82
CA TYR A 309 -6.55 0.73 -10.01
C TYR A 309 -5.06 0.47 -10.24
N LEU A 310 -4.34 0.20 -9.15
CA LEU A 310 -2.87 0.12 -9.16
C LEU A 310 -2.33 -0.96 -10.10
N HIS A 311 -3.07 -2.07 -10.28
CA HIS A 311 -2.72 -3.17 -11.17
C HIS A 311 -2.78 -2.81 -12.67
N ASN A 312 -3.41 -1.70 -13.08
CA ASN A 312 -3.63 -1.36 -14.48
C ASN A 312 -2.41 -0.65 -15.12
N ILE A 313 -1.29 -1.36 -15.16
CA ILE A 313 -0.10 -0.98 -15.91
C ILE A 313 -0.10 -1.73 -17.25
N SER A 314 0.09 -1.04 -18.38
CA SER A 314 0.13 -1.73 -19.68
C SER A 314 1.10 -1.09 -20.67
N PHE A 315 1.81 -1.94 -21.41
CA PHE A 315 2.73 -1.54 -22.48
C PHE A 315 2.08 -1.78 -23.85
N ARG A 316 1.98 -0.74 -24.69
CA ARG A 316 1.26 -0.81 -25.98
C ARG A 316 2.06 -0.17 -27.12
N ARG A 317 1.93 -0.74 -28.32
CA ARG A 317 2.39 -0.13 -29.58
C ARG A 317 1.37 0.91 -30.05
N LYS A 318 1.85 2.11 -30.44
CA LYS A 318 1.00 3.14 -31.06
C LYS A 318 1.42 3.51 -32.49
N PHE A 319 2.70 3.79 -32.72
CA PHE A 319 3.17 4.26 -34.03
C PHE A 319 4.61 3.81 -34.31
N LEU A 320 4.86 3.26 -35.51
CA LEU A 320 6.15 2.78 -36.01
C LEU A 320 7.09 2.23 -34.92
N PHE A 321 8.03 3.08 -34.48
CA PHE A 321 9.13 2.78 -33.56
C PHE A 321 8.79 3.07 -32.10
N PHE A 322 7.89 4.01 -31.80
CA PHE A 322 7.59 4.40 -30.41
C PHE A 322 6.70 3.40 -29.68
N ARG A 323 6.84 3.37 -28.35
CA ARG A 323 6.01 2.59 -27.42
C ARG A 323 5.44 3.48 -26.33
N HIS A 324 4.30 3.06 -25.77
CA HIS A 324 3.69 3.73 -24.63
C HIS A 324 3.62 2.80 -23.43
N LEU A 325 4.16 3.26 -22.30
CA LEU A 325 3.90 2.67 -20.98
C LEU A 325 2.77 3.47 -20.31
N TYR A 326 1.64 2.80 -20.11
CA TYR A 326 0.48 3.36 -19.42
C TYR A 326 0.55 2.99 -17.93
N LEU A 327 0.48 4.00 -17.07
CA LEU A 327 0.49 3.88 -15.60
C LEU A 327 -0.79 4.50 -15.01
N PRO A 328 -1.37 3.92 -13.94
CA PRO A 328 -2.44 4.57 -13.21
C PRO A 328 -1.92 5.88 -12.59
N PRO A 329 -2.74 6.95 -12.53
CA PRO A 329 -2.33 8.19 -11.90
C PRO A 329 -2.13 8.00 -10.39
N ILE A 330 -1.25 8.80 -9.79
CA ILE A 330 -0.98 8.81 -8.35
C ILE A 330 -0.80 10.27 -7.85
N THR A 331 -1.29 10.54 -6.64
CA THR A 331 -1.01 11.74 -5.87
C THR A 331 0.02 11.40 -4.79
N VAL A 332 1.06 12.20 -4.64
CA VAL A 332 2.13 12.01 -3.66
C VAL A 332 2.17 13.19 -2.70
N ASP A 333 1.99 12.90 -1.41
CA ASP A 333 1.84 13.81 -0.29
C ASP A 333 2.46 13.21 1.00
N ASP A 334 2.40 13.92 2.12
CA ASP A 334 2.91 13.42 3.42
C ASP A 334 2.20 12.15 3.92
N SER A 335 0.97 11.88 3.47
CA SER A 335 0.23 10.66 3.81
C SER A 335 0.72 9.44 3.02
N THR A 336 1.42 9.66 1.90
CA THR A 336 1.71 8.62 0.90
C THR A 336 2.65 7.55 1.44
N ARG A 337 3.72 7.94 2.14
CA ARG A 337 4.61 6.95 2.79
C ARG A 337 3.89 6.12 3.85
N PRO A 338 3.29 6.68 4.92
CA PRO A 338 2.65 5.86 5.96
C PRO A 338 1.55 4.96 5.39
N LYS A 339 0.74 5.47 4.45
CA LYS A 339 -0.30 4.70 3.74
C LYS A 339 0.26 3.45 3.06
N PHE A 340 1.29 3.58 2.22
CA PHE A 340 1.89 2.41 1.55
C PHE A 340 2.67 1.50 2.49
N MET A 341 3.36 2.04 3.50
CA MET A 341 4.05 1.20 4.51
C MET A 341 3.08 0.31 5.28
N ASN A 342 1.88 0.80 5.63
CA ASN A 342 0.86 -0.01 6.32
C ASN A 342 0.17 -1.01 5.38
N LEU A 343 -0.09 -0.63 4.12
CA LEU A 343 -0.61 -1.56 3.11
C LEU A 343 0.38 -2.72 2.83
N ILE A 344 1.67 -2.42 2.73
CA ILE A 344 2.74 -3.43 2.56
C ILE A 344 2.85 -4.30 3.82
N ALA A 345 2.86 -3.71 5.01
CA ALA A 345 2.88 -4.47 6.26
C ALA A 345 1.69 -5.44 6.37
N TYR A 346 0.50 -5.01 5.91
CA TYR A 346 -0.68 -5.87 5.87
C TYR A 346 -0.51 -7.02 4.86
N GLU A 347 0.04 -6.76 3.66
CA GLU A 347 0.38 -7.83 2.69
C GLU A 347 1.42 -8.82 3.22
N MET A 348 2.26 -8.43 4.18
CA MET A 348 3.27 -9.28 4.81
C MET A 348 2.78 -10.05 6.05
N CYS A 349 1.52 -9.90 6.46
CA CYS A 349 0.92 -10.71 7.53
C CYS A 349 0.87 -12.20 7.15
N LEU A 350 1.37 -13.09 8.01
CA LEU A 350 1.56 -14.52 7.71
C LEU A 350 0.25 -15.29 7.49
N ASP A 351 -0.84 -14.81 8.06
CA ASP A 351 -2.20 -15.35 7.90
C ASP A 351 -2.96 -14.72 6.71
N PHE A 352 -2.48 -13.63 6.13
CA PHE A 352 -3.11 -12.96 4.99
C PHE A 352 -2.65 -13.50 3.64
N LYS A 353 -3.41 -14.45 3.10
CA LYS A 353 -3.20 -14.98 1.75
C LYS A 353 -3.55 -13.93 0.68
N ASN A 354 -2.53 -13.37 0.05
CA ASN A 354 -2.64 -12.34 -0.99
C ASN A 354 -1.55 -12.51 -2.06
N ASP A 355 -1.67 -11.81 -3.20
CA ASP A 355 -0.72 -11.92 -4.32
C ASP A 355 0.41 -10.86 -4.24
N PHE A 356 0.54 -10.09 -3.15
CA PHE A 356 1.47 -8.94 -3.00
C PHE A 356 1.26 -7.83 -4.03
N GLU A 357 0.00 -7.53 -4.39
CA GLU A 357 -0.34 -6.52 -5.41
C GLU A 357 0.20 -5.11 -5.10
N ILE A 358 0.08 -4.61 -3.86
CA ILE A 358 0.53 -3.26 -3.48
C ILE A 358 2.07 -3.21 -3.46
N THR A 359 2.70 -4.21 -2.85
CA THR A 359 4.17 -4.37 -2.77
C THR A 359 4.78 -4.43 -4.17
N SER A 360 4.15 -5.17 -5.09
CA SER A 360 4.58 -5.27 -6.49
C SER A 360 4.40 -3.97 -7.26
N TYR A 361 3.34 -3.19 -6.97
CA TYR A 361 3.12 -1.87 -7.57
C TYR A 361 4.19 -0.87 -7.13
N ILE A 362 4.50 -0.82 -5.84
CA ILE A 362 5.55 0.06 -5.31
C ILE A 362 6.92 -0.34 -5.85
N SER A 363 7.26 -1.62 -5.89
CA SER A 363 8.49 -2.10 -6.54
C SER A 363 8.55 -1.75 -8.04
N PHE A 364 7.40 -1.68 -8.74
CA PHE A 364 7.37 -1.22 -10.13
C PHE A 364 7.65 0.29 -10.24
N LEU A 365 7.07 1.12 -9.37
CA LEU A 365 7.37 2.56 -9.33
C LEU A 365 8.82 2.86 -8.91
N ASP A 366 9.36 2.10 -7.98
CA ASP A 366 10.77 2.14 -7.56
C ASP A 366 11.71 1.87 -8.74
N SER A 367 11.41 0.84 -9.55
CA SER A 367 12.13 0.56 -10.82
C SER A 367 11.89 1.57 -11.97
N LEU A 368 11.22 2.68 -11.69
CA LEU A 368 10.96 3.76 -12.65
C LEU A 368 11.46 5.13 -12.15
N ILE A 369 11.45 5.34 -10.84
CA ILE A 369 11.78 6.60 -10.19
C ILE A 369 13.07 6.40 -9.42
N ASP A 370 14.19 6.89 -9.95
CA ASP A 370 15.47 6.90 -9.24
C ASP A 370 15.85 8.33 -8.85
N GLU A 371 15.58 9.30 -9.74
CA GLU A 371 15.95 10.71 -9.59
C GLU A 371 14.75 11.68 -9.75
N ALA A 372 14.96 12.95 -9.37
CA ALA A 372 13.97 14.00 -9.52
C ALA A 372 13.52 14.23 -10.98
N ASN A 373 14.38 13.96 -11.97
CA ASN A 373 14.00 14.05 -13.38
C ASN A 373 12.95 13.00 -13.78
N ASP A 374 13.00 11.79 -13.23
CA ASP A 374 12.00 10.74 -13.48
C ASP A 374 10.61 11.20 -12.97
N VAL A 375 10.58 11.78 -11.77
CA VAL A 375 9.38 12.39 -11.18
C VAL A 375 8.85 13.53 -12.06
N LYS A 376 9.73 14.43 -12.51
CA LYS A 376 9.38 15.53 -13.42
C LYS A 376 8.78 15.04 -14.74
N MET A 377 9.24 13.90 -15.26
CA MET A 377 8.68 13.26 -16.46
C MET A 377 7.30 12.63 -16.19
N LEU A 378 7.13 11.94 -15.06
CA LEU A 378 5.82 11.42 -14.62
C LEU A 378 4.79 12.55 -14.39
N ARG A 379 5.22 13.70 -13.86
CA ARG A 379 4.41 14.93 -13.72
C ARG A 379 4.00 15.48 -15.07
N LYS A 380 4.94 15.65 -16.02
CA LYS A 380 4.64 16.07 -17.42
C LYS A 380 3.64 15.13 -18.09
N ALA A 381 3.73 13.82 -17.85
CA ALA A 381 2.81 12.82 -18.36
C ALA A 381 1.43 12.78 -17.65
N ARG A 382 1.22 13.63 -16.63
CA ARG A 382 0.04 13.67 -15.74
C ARG A 382 -0.25 12.34 -15.02
N ILE A 383 0.80 11.54 -14.81
CA ILE A 383 0.74 10.31 -14.01
C ILE A 383 0.89 10.69 -12.54
N LEU A 384 1.93 11.44 -12.19
CA LEU A 384 2.23 11.82 -10.80
C LEU A 384 1.83 13.27 -10.52
N HIS A 385 1.12 13.48 -9.42
CA HIS A 385 0.77 14.80 -8.88
C HIS A 385 1.54 15.00 -7.57
N ASN A 386 2.49 15.93 -7.57
CA ASN A 386 3.40 16.16 -6.44
C ASN A 386 2.84 17.26 -5.52
N PHE A 387 2.61 16.91 -4.25
CA PHE A 387 2.25 17.80 -3.15
C PHE A 387 3.30 17.78 -2.02
N LEU A 388 4.46 17.16 -2.23
CA LEU A 388 5.65 17.35 -1.41
C LEU A 388 6.40 18.62 -1.83
N GLY A 389 7.45 19.01 -1.09
CA GLY A 389 8.21 20.23 -1.34
C GLY A 389 9.06 20.20 -2.61
N SER A 390 9.44 19.02 -3.11
CA SER A 390 10.32 18.87 -4.27
C SER A 390 10.12 17.55 -5.03
N ASP A 391 10.67 17.46 -6.25
CA ASP A 391 10.68 16.20 -7.02
C ASP A 391 11.74 15.23 -6.45
N GLU A 392 12.82 15.77 -5.87
CA GLU A 392 13.86 15.04 -5.13
C GLU A 392 13.29 14.31 -3.90
N GLU A 393 12.33 14.90 -3.20
CA GLU A 393 11.63 14.27 -2.07
C GLU A 393 10.75 13.10 -2.50
N VAL A 394 10.11 13.20 -3.67
CA VAL A 394 9.31 12.11 -4.24
C VAL A 394 10.20 10.94 -4.65
N ALA A 395 11.35 11.18 -5.29
CA ALA A 395 12.30 10.12 -5.58
C ALA A 395 12.79 9.45 -4.28
N LYS A 396 13.30 10.25 -3.32
CA LYS A 396 13.66 9.77 -1.96
C LYS A 396 12.49 9.14 -1.19
N LEU A 397 11.25 9.34 -1.61
CA LEU A 397 10.09 8.65 -1.07
C LEU A 397 10.08 7.20 -1.56
N PHE A 398 10.06 6.99 -2.88
CA PHE A 398 9.96 5.68 -3.51
C PHE A 398 11.21 4.83 -3.26
N ASN A 399 12.43 5.32 -3.54
CA ASN A 399 13.71 4.59 -3.36
C ASN A 399 13.91 4.03 -1.94
N LYS A 400 13.21 4.58 -0.94
CA LYS A 400 13.23 4.14 0.46
C LYS A 400 12.07 3.21 0.85
N ILE A 401 10.94 3.23 0.15
CA ILE A 401 9.84 2.28 0.36
C ILE A 401 10.06 1.01 -0.48
N GLY A 402 10.64 1.12 -1.68
CA GLY A 402 10.97 -0.02 -2.54
C GLY A 402 12.14 -0.87 -2.02
N LYS A 403 13.00 -0.28 -1.17
CA LYS A 403 14.08 -0.97 -0.49
C LYS A 403 13.55 -2.15 0.34
N ASP A 404 14.20 -3.30 0.21
CA ASP A 404 13.92 -4.55 0.92
C ASP A 404 12.50 -5.14 0.73
N LEU A 405 11.74 -4.67 -0.28
CA LEU A 405 10.48 -5.29 -0.67
C LEU A 405 10.68 -6.64 -1.36
N VAL A 406 9.76 -7.57 -1.12
CA VAL A 406 9.66 -8.85 -1.82
C VAL A 406 8.39 -8.85 -2.68
N PRO A 407 8.44 -8.27 -3.90
CA PRO A 407 7.30 -8.23 -4.79
C PRO A 407 7.00 -9.60 -5.40
N ASN A 408 5.76 -9.82 -5.83
CA ASN A 408 5.40 -10.98 -6.63
C ASN A 408 5.91 -10.77 -8.07
N PRO A 409 6.79 -11.66 -8.58
CA PRO A 409 7.41 -11.49 -9.90
C PRO A 409 6.39 -11.58 -11.05
N ASP A 410 5.26 -12.26 -10.86
CA ASP A 410 4.32 -12.60 -11.93
C ASP A 410 3.40 -11.44 -12.32
N ILE A 411 3.07 -10.52 -11.40
CA ILE A 411 2.02 -9.49 -11.60
C ILE A 411 2.32 -8.59 -12.80
N TYR A 412 3.55 -8.07 -12.86
CA TYR A 412 4.00 -7.20 -13.95
C TYR A 412 4.97 -7.89 -14.90
N GLN A 413 5.14 -9.23 -14.83
CA GLN A 413 6.07 -9.97 -15.68
C GLN A 413 5.82 -9.72 -17.17
N ASP A 414 4.54 -9.82 -17.59
CA ASP A 414 4.10 -9.59 -18.96
C ASP A 414 4.37 -8.16 -19.46
N VAL A 415 4.49 -7.18 -18.55
CA VAL A 415 4.87 -5.78 -18.86
C VAL A 415 6.39 -5.64 -18.91
N LYS A 416 7.07 -6.11 -17.86
CA LYS A 416 8.54 -6.05 -17.71
C LYS A 416 9.27 -6.74 -18.87
N ILE A 417 8.78 -7.89 -19.33
CA ILE A 417 9.29 -8.60 -20.52
C ILE A 417 9.11 -7.75 -21.78
N LYS A 418 7.93 -7.17 -22.02
CA LYS A 418 7.67 -6.37 -23.25
C LYS A 418 8.48 -5.08 -23.30
N ILE A 419 8.79 -4.49 -22.15
CA ILE A 419 9.71 -3.36 -22.04
C ILE A 419 11.12 -3.83 -22.43
N GLN A 420 11.63 -4.89 -21.80
CA GLN A 420 12.98 -5.42 -22.06
C GLN A 420 13.17 -5.87 -23.53
N GLU A 421 12.22 -6.61 -24.10
CA GLU A 421 12.24 -7.05 -25.51
C GLU A 421 12.28 -5.88 -26.51
N PHE A 422 11.71 -4.73 -26.15
CA PHE A 422 11.76 -3.53 -26.96
C PHE A 422 13.06 -2.74 -26.73
N TYR A 423 13.52 -2.65 -25.49
CA TYR A 423 14.77 -1.96 -25.10
C TYR A 423 16.00 -2.60 -25.77
N ASP A 424 16.05 -3.93 -25.86
CA ASP A 424 17.12 -4.67 -26.55
C ASP A 424 17.12 -4.49 -28.07
N CYS A 425 16.03 -3.97 -28.66
CA CYS A 425 15.87 -3.88 -30.10
C CYS A 425 16.62 -2.67 -30.68
N LYS A 426 17.93 -2.83 -30.89
CA LYS A 426 18.84 -1.79 -31.42
C LYS A 426 18.28 -1.02 -32.63
N CYS A 427 17.59 -1.69 -33.56
CA CYS A 427 16.99 -1.02 -34.71
C CYS A 427 15.85 -0.04 -34.34
N THR A 428 15.02 -0.33 -33.33
CA THR A 428 13.99 0.63 -32.89
C THR A 428 14.60 1.78 -32.10
N THR A 429 15.63 1.50 -31.30
CA THR A 429 16.39 2.54 -30.56
C THR A 429 17.09 3.51 -31.51
N TRP A 430 17.82 2.99 -32.51
CA TRP A 430 18.48 3.81 -33.54
C TRP A 430 17.48 4.62 -34.37
N MET A 431 16.32 4.04 -34.72
CA MET A 431 15.27 4.79 -35.43
C MET A 431 14.60 5.85 -34.56
N ALA A 432 14.42 5.60 -33.25
CA ALA A 432 13.89 6.59 -32.32
C ALA A 432 14.86 7.78 -32.16
N GLN A 433 16.16 7.49 -31.98
CA GLN A 433 17.24 8.50 -31.95
C GLN A 433 17.30 9.30 -33.26
N PHE A 434 17.40 8.61 -34.41
CA PHE A 434 17.42 9.26 -35.72
C PHE A 434 16.23 10.20 -35.93
N VAL A 435 15.01 9.78 -35.56
CA VAL A 435 13.80 10.61 -35.66
C VAL A 435 13.83 11.78 -34.68
N HIS A 436 14.33 11.60 -33.46
CA HIS A 436 14.46 12.69 -32.49
C HIS A 436 15.44 13.77 -32.98
N ASP A 437 16.60 13.35 -33.47
CA ASP A 437 17.69 14.24 -33.88
C ASP A 437 17.40 14.96 -35.21
N HIS A 438 16.78 14.26 -36.18
CA HIS A 438 16.58 14.77 -37.55
C HIS A 438 15.17 15.28 -37.85
N PHE A 439 14.16 14.93 -37.05
CA PHE A 439 12.75 15.34 -37.27
C PHE A 439 12.13 16.10 -36.09
N SER A 440 12.96 16.68 -35.21
CA SER A 440 12.52 17.59 -34.14
C SER A 440 11.92 18.92 -34.66
N SER A 441 12.07 19.24 -35.94
CA SER A 441 11.39 20.36 -36.61
C SER A 441 10.42 19.86 -37.70
N PRO A 442 9.15 20.34 -37.72
CA PRO A 442 8.18 20.00 -38.79
C PRO A 442 8.69 20.31 -40.20
N TRP A 443 9.53 21.33 -40.35
CA TRP A 443 10.11 21.72 -41.64
C TRP A 443 11.14 20.71 -42.15
N MET A 444 11.88 20.02 -41.28
CA MET A 444 12.81 18.96 -41.70
C MET A 444 12.06 17.73 -42.23
N ILE A 445 10.87 17.43 -41.69
CA ILE A 445 10.00 16.37 -42.22
C ILE A 445 9.58 16.71 -43.65
N LEU A 446 9.12 17.93 -43.90
CA LEU A 446 8.73 18.38 -45.24
C LEU A 446 9.90 18.40 -46.23
N ALA A 447 11.08 18.87 -45.80
CA ALA A 447 12.28 18.85 -46.63
C ALA A 447 12.71 17.42 -47.02
N PHE A 448 12.70 16.49 -46.06
CA PHE A 448 13.03 15.08 -46.30
C PHE A 448 12.00 14.39 -47.20
N CYS A 449 10.70 14.64 -47.00
CA CYS A 449 9.65 14.18 -47.91
C CYS A 449 9.86 14.73 -49.33
N GLY A 450 10.26 15.99 -49.47
CA GLY A 450 10.62 16.60 -50.76
C GLY A 450 11.80 15.91 -51.44
N VAL A 451 12.87 15.58 -50.70
CA VAL A 451 14.03 14.83 -51.22
C VAL A 451 13.62 13.41 -51.66
N LEU A 452 12.80 12.70 -50.88
CA LEU A 452 12.29 11.38 -51.27
C LEU A 452 11.39 11.44 -52.51
N LEU A 453 10.54 12.46 -52.63
CA LEU A 453 9.74 12.71 -53.83
C LEU A 453 10.63 12.97 -55.05
N GLY A 454 11.65 13.82 -54.92
CA GLY A 454 12.62 14.10 -55.98
C GLY A 454 13.38 12.85 -56.43
N LEU A 455 13.88 12.04 -55.50
CA LEU A 455 14.54 10.78 -55.80
C LEU A 455 13.60 9.77 -56.46
N GLY A 456 12.34 9.67 -56.00
CA GLY A 456 11.32 8.81 -56.60
C GLY A 456 10.97 9.22 -58.04
N LEU A 457 10.85 10.52 -58.30
CA LEU A 457 10.65 11.07 -59.64
C LEU A 457 11.87 10.82 -60.54
N THR A 458 13.08 10.97 -60.02
CA THR A 458 14.32 10.68 -60.76
C THR A 458 14.40 9.20 -61.12
N ALA A 459 14.11 8.29 -60.19
CA ALA A 459 14.08 6.85 -60.44
C ALA A 459 13.01 6.47 -61.48
N ALA A 460 11.82 7.06 -61.41
CA ALA A 460 10.77 6.87 -62.40
C ALA A 460 11.20 7.37 -63.80
N GLN A 461 11.81 8.56 -63.86
CA GLN A 461 12.35 9.14 -65.11
C GLN A 461 13.43 8.23 -65.72
N THR A 462 14.36 7.72 -64.91
CA THR A 462 15.39 6.77 -65.35
C THR A 462 14.77 5.47 -65.86
N TRP A 463 13.76 4.93 -65.17
CA TRP A 463 13.05 3.73 -65.60
C TRP A 463 12.34 3.90 -66.95
N PHE A 464 11.62 5.01 -67.13
CA PHE A 464 10.99 5.33 -68.42
C PHE A 464 12.00 5.55 -69.53
N ALA A 465 13.11 6.24 -69.26
CA ALA A 465 14.20 6.42 -70.23
C ALA A 465 14.77 5.07 -70.70
N VAL A 466 15.16 4.19 -69.77
CA VAL A 466 15.69 2.85 -70.08
C VAL A 466 14.67 2.02 -70.87
N LYS A 467 13.39 2.04 -70.47
CA LYS A 467 12.33 1.32 -71.18
C LYS A 467 12.03 1.88 -72.57
N SER A 468 12.27 3.16 -72.82
CA SER A 468 12.13 3.79 -74.15
C SER A 468 13.32 3.56 -75.09
N SER A 469 14.41 2.97 -74.57
CA SER A 469 15.61 2.58 -75.33
C SER A 469 15.71 1.08 -75.61
N GLN A 470 14.62 0.33 -75.39
CA GLN A 470 14.37 -1.03 -75.88
C GLN A 470 13.21 -1.00 -76.87
#